data_AF-A0AAE1L8E9-F1
#
_entry.id   AF-A0AAE1L8E9-F1
#
_cell.length_a   1.000
_cell.length_b   1.000
_cell.length_c   1.000
_cell.angle_alpha   90.00
_cell.angle_beta   90.00
_cell.angle_gamma   90.00
#
_symmetry.space_group_name_H-M   'P 1'
#
loop_
_entity.id
_entity.type
_entity.pdbx_description
1 polymer ?
#
loop_
_entity_poly.entity_id
_entity_poly.type
_entity_poly.pdbx_seq_one_letter_code
_entity_poly.pdbx_strand_id
1 'polypeptide(L)'
;MSGNLGDVYHEPADPASYGTAWKLWDATGEKKERITEYLQGEDAYTLHKPARRHFPRNVTYADNIDESWQTDLSDFQSLKKDNDGFSYILCVIDVFSKFAWAVPLKDKSAPSIIKGFQTIFKTTDRRPTRLFSDKGKEYINKTFQKFLKENNITYIHTHNPDIKCSIVERWQRTIKSKLFKRFTYTEKYRYVDGLLDDIVDAYNHTFHRSIKMRPVDVTPDRVIRKRVALGSSIKILSRMDFYMFLPSNASPEVYPDNTTCHFKTELAQRMDLHGHWQAALIELHYPNTIAPVVQGDNDISLVTDNVIDTVSARPGSFNSTFEFLTAIENALKALADDSGKETKYFVLLPDQRLRFLPFDVDEKTKVHFSPRLALQLGLPHAGPYPANEEICGVKPIDISLGVPSQMFIYMDVLEEQIVGHTRAPLLRTVPVDTKAQYGSIPYKTKSFRNSSWTVPKAVRSSRTLPNMFQDSPSAVRVRSRTARK
;
A
#
# COMPACT_ATOMS: atom_id res chain seq x y z
N MET A 1 -35.22 26.71 19.40
CA MET A 1 -34.69 28.07 19.60
C MET A 1 -34.18 28.54 18.26
N SER A 2 -34.93 29.40 17.55
CA SER A 2 -34.43 30.04 16.33
C SER A 2 -33.44 31.12 16.74
N GLY A 3 -32.17 30.73 16.93
CA GLY A 3 -31.10 31.68 17.18
C GLY A 3 -30.98 32.64 16.00
N ASN A 4 -30.78 33.93 16.29
CA ASN A 4 -30.53 34.92 15.25
C ASN A 4 -29.26 34.50 14.48
N LEU A 5 -29.40 34.26 13.17
CA LEU A 5 -28.29 33.81 12.31
C LEU A 5 -27.10 34.79 12.37
N GLY A 6 -27.38 36.08 12.60
CA GLY A 6 -26.38 37.12 12.76
C GLY A 6 -25.52 36.95 14.02
N ASP A 7 -26.12 36.58 15.15
CA ASP A 7 -25.38 36.42 16.41
C ASP A 7 -24.31 35.33 16.28
N VAL A 8 -24.64 34.22 15.62
CA VAL A 8 -23.70 33.12 15.37
C VAL A 8 -22.70 33.46 14.26
N TYR A 9 -23.14 34.12 13.18
CA TYR A 9 -22.26 34.43 12.05
C TYR A 9 -21.21 35.50 12.38
N HIS A 10 -21.55 36.46 13.24
CA HIS A 10 -20.72 37.61 13.59
C HIS A 10 -19.91 37.46 14.89
N GLU A 11 -20.15 36.41 15.68
CA GLU A 11 -19.38 36.08 16.89
C GLU A 11 -18.03 35.46 16.50
N PRO A 12 -16.88 36.16 16.63
CA PRO A 12 -15.61 35.68 16.10
C PRO A 12 -15.15 34.33 16.67
N ALA A 13 -15.44 34.07 17.95
CA ALA A 13 -15.09 32.83 18.65
C ALA A 13 -15.95 31.63 18.20
N ASP A 14 -17.08 31.85 17.51
CA ASP A 14 -17.92 30.77 17.04
C ASP A 14 -17.28 30.01 15.85
N PRO A 15 -17.26 28.67 15.82
CA PRO A 15 -16.73 27.89 14.70
C PRO A 15 -17.39 28.17 13.34
N ALA A 16 -18.66 28.59 13.33
CA ALA A 16 -19.40 28.97 12.13
C ALA A 16 -19.14 30.42 11.68
N SER A 17 -18.47 31.22 12.50
CA SER A 17 -18.21 32.64 12.26
C SER A 17 -17.57 32.92 10.90
N TYR A 18 -18.13 33.88 10.18
CA TYR A 18 -17.68 34.31 8.85
C TYR A 18 -17.49 33.14 7.84
N GLY A 19 -18.18 32.03 8.09
CA GLY A 19 -18.02 30.75 7.44
C GLY A 19 -18.81 30.60 6.14
N THR A 20 -19.00 29.34 5.73
CA THR A 20 -19.87 28.99 4.59
C THR A 20 -21.28 28.65 5.08
N ALA A 21 -22.28 28.72 4.21
CA ALA A 21 -23.66 28.27 4.49
C ALA A 21 -23.72 26.91 5.21
N TRP A 22 -22.89 25.94 4.82
CA TRP A 22 -22.83 24.63 5.48
C TRP A 22 -22.40 24.70 6.95
N LYS A 23 -21.48 25.59 7.32
CA LYS A 23 -21.02 25.74 8.71
C LYS A 23 -22.12 26.38 9.57
N LEU A 24 -22.78 27.39 9.03
CA LEU A 24 -23.89 28.05 9.72
C LEU A 24 -25.06 27.09 9.91
N TRP A 25 -25.32 26.22 8.92
CA TRP A 25 -26.29 25.13 9.03
C TRP A 25 -25.94 24.12 10.12
N ASP A 26 -24.68 23.68 10.16
CA ASP A 26 -24.17 22.72 11.15
C ASP A 26 -24.29 23.27 12.59
N ALA A 27 -24.03 24.57 12.78
CA ALA A 27 -24.10 25.22 14.10
C ALA A 27 -25.53 25.55 14.56
N THR A 28 -26.43 25.94 13.64
CA THR A 28 -27.76 26.47 14.01
C THR A 28 -28.90 25.48 13.82
N GLY A 29 -28.73 24.46 12.97
CA GLY A 29 -29.80 23.53 12.59
C GLY A 29 -30.94 24.17 11.78
N GLU A 30 -30.79 25.43 11.35
CA GLU A 30 -31.80 26.19 10.60
C GLU A 30 -31.98 25.67 9.16
N LYS A 31 -33.09 26.05 8.50
CA LYS A 31 -33.35 25.66 7.11
C LYS A 31 -32.28 26.23 6.16
N LYS A 32 -31.83 25.43 5.19
CA LYS A 32 -30.77 25.81 4.24
C LYS A 32 -31.16 26.99 3.36
N GLU A 33 -32.44 27.11 3.03
CA GLU A 33 -33.01 28.19 2.22
C GLU A 33 -32.85 29.52 2.98
N ARG A 34 -33.30 29.57 4.24
CA ARG A 34 -33.19 30.73 5.12
C ARG A 34 -31.73 31.16 5.34
N ILE A 35 -30.83 30.21 5.52
CA ILE A 35 -29.38 30.49 5.66
C ILE A 35 -28.81 31.10 4.37
N THR A 36 -29.24 30.59 3.22
CA THR A 36 -28.74 31.07 1.93
C THR A 36 -29.26 32.48 1.65
N GLU A 37 -30.54 32.75 1.92
CA GLU A 37 -31.14 34.09 1.83
C GLU A 37 -30.44 35.07 2.77
N TYR A 38 -30.23 34.70 4.04
CA TYR A 38 -29.49 35.53 5.00
C TYR A 38 -28.09 35.89 4.50
N LEU A 39 -27.32 34.89 4.04
CA LEU A 39 -25.94 35.11 3.57
C LEU A 39 -25.88 35.89 2.25
N GLN A 40 -26.94 35.85 1.42
CA GLN A 40 -27.01 36.67 0.21
C GLN A 40 -27.21 38.15 0.53
N GLY A 41 -27.87 38.48 1.65
CA GLY A 41 -28.04 39.85 2.14
C GLY A 41 -26.87 40.38 2.99
N GLU A 42 -25.86 39.56 3.26
CA GLU A 42 -24.73 39.94 4.11
C GLU A 42 -23.53 40.43 3.25
N ASP A 43 -23.26 41.74 3.29
CA ASP A 43 -22.20 42.37 2.49
C ASP A 43 -20.81 41.77 2.77
N ALA A 44 -20.52 41.47 4.03
CA ALA A 44 -19.28 40.80 4.42
C ALA A 44 -19.18 39.40 3.76
N TYR A 45 -20.29 38.69 3.53
CA TYR A 45 -20.24 37.39 2.87
C TYR A 45 -20.08 37.51 1.34
N THR A 46 -20.81 38.43 0.71
CA THR A 46 -20.88 38.58 -0.75
C THR A 46 -19.61 39.18 -1.33
N LEU A 47 -19.07 40.25 -0.73
CA LEU A 47 -17.90 40.98 -1.21
C LEU A 47 -16.63 40.11 -1.25
N HIS A 48 -16.50 39.19 -0.28
CA HIS A 48 -15.31 38.36 -0.09
C HIS A 48 -15.40 36.97 -0.74
N LYS A 49 -16.39 36.71 -1.61
CA LYS A 49 -16.62 35.39 -2.21
C LYS A 49 -15.66 35.15 -3.40
N PRO A 50 -14.69 34.23 -3.30
CA PRO A 50 -13.73 34.01 -4.37
C PRO A 50 -14.31 33.17 -5.52
N ALA A 51 -13.89 33.44 -6.76
CA ALA A 51 -14.16 32.58 -7.91
C ALA A 51 -13.51 31.20 -7.73
N ARG A 52 -14.27 30.12 -7.94
CA ARG A 52 -13.76 28.74 -7.78
C ARG A 52 -13.03 28.28 -9.04
N ARG A 53 -11.77 27.88 -8.90
CA ARG A 53 -11.02 27.15 -9.93
C ARG A 53 -10.59 25.80 -9.36
N HIS A 54 -10.91 24.72 -10.08
CA HIS A 54 -10.53 23.36 -9.71
C HIS A 54 -9.26 22.98 -10.48
N PHE A 55 -8.20 22.62 -9.75
CA PHE A 55 -6.98 22.08 -10.31
C PHE A 55 -6.43 20.99 -9.39
N PRO A 56 -5.82 19.94 -9.94
CA PRO A 56 -5.18 18.89 -9.14
C PRO A 56 -4.06 19.51 -8.30
N ARG A 57 -4.00 19.13 -7.03
CA ARG A 57 -2.92 19.54 -6.12
C ARG A 57 -2.23 18.29 -5.58
N ASN A 58 -0.91 18.37 -5.45
CA ASN A 58 -0.13 17.33 -4.79
C ASN A 58 -0.53 17.24 -3.32
N VAL A 59 -0.57 16.01 -2.79
CA VAL A 59 -0.93 15.74 -1.40
C VAL A 59 0.34 15.83 -0.56
N THR A 60 0.33 16.69 0.47
CA THR A 60 1.37 16.69 1.50
C THR A 60 1.03 15.63 2.55
N TYR A 61 1.96 14.72 2.81
CA TYR A 61 1.83 13.66 3.82
C TYR A 61 2.53 14.10 5.12
N ALA A 62 1.87 13.86 6.25
CA ALA A 62 2.47 13.81 7.58
C ALA A 62 1.82 12.63 8.31
N ASP A 63 2.60 11.89 9.07
CA ASP A 63 2.21 10.61 9.65
C ASP A 63 1.85 10.74 11.13
N ASN A 64 2.44 11.72 11.83
CA ASN A 64 2.17 11.97 13.25
C ASN A 64 1.90 13.45 13.57
N ILE A 65 1.20 13.67 14.69
CA ILE A 65 1.05 15.00 15.31
C ILE A 65 2.45 15.54 15.59
N ASP A 66 2.69 16.79 15.21
CA ASP A 66 3.94 17.50 15.44
C ASP A 66 5.16 16.86 14.74
N GLU A 67 4.94 15.97 13.78
CA GLU A 67 6.05 15.52 12.94
C GLU A 67 6.51 16.64 12.00
N SER A 68 5.54 17.33 11.40
CA SER A 68 5.78 18.31 10.35
C SER A 68 4.89 19.53 10.55
N TRP A 69 5.50 20.67 10.85
CA TRP A 69 4.82 21.97 10.83
C TRP A 69 5.16 22.74 9.57
N GLN A 70 4.19 23.48 9.04
CA GLN A 70 4.41 24.46 7.98
C GLN A 70 4.23 25.86 8.54
N THR A 71 5.10 26.78 8.14
CA THR A 71 5.06 28.19 8.55
C THR A 71 5.15 29.12 7.37
N ASP A 72 4.44 30.24 7.45
CA ASP A 72 4.50 31.34 6.48
C ASP A 72 4.17 32.70 7.15
N LEU A 73 4.65 33.79 6.56
CA LEU A 73 4.36 35.16 7.00
C LEU A 73 3.29 35.80 6.15
N SER A 74 2.26 36.33 6.79
CA SER A 74 1.23 37.15 6.14
C SER A 74 1.57 38.62 6.26
N ASP A 75 1.61 39.33 5.13
CA ASP A 75 1.73 40.79 5.10
C ASP A 75 0.41 41.48 5.49
N PHE A 76 0.49 42.37 6.48
CA PHE A 76 -0.57 43.24 6.98
C PHE A 76 -0.05 44.68 7.23
N GLN A 77 1.01 45.09 6.54
CA GLN A 77 1.67 46.39 6.75
C GLN A 77 0.71 47.58 6.55
N SER A 78 -0.27 47.47 5.65
CA SER A 78 -1.27 48.50 5.41
C SER A 78 -2.13 48.80 6.63
N LEU A 79 -2.33 47.83 7.51
CA LEU A 79 -3.16 47.96 8.72
C LEU A 79 -2.34 48.30 9.98
N LYS A 80 -1.04 48.58 9.82
CA LYS A 80 -0.11 48.80 10.94
C LYS A 80 -0.56 49.88 11.92
N LYS A 81 -1.19 50.95 11.40
CA LYS A 81 -1.63 52.10 12.20
C LYS A 81 -2.71 51.73 13.21
N ASP A 82 -3.61 50.81 12.85
CA ASP A 82 -4.74 50.38 13.69
C ASP A 82 -4.36 49.23 14.65
N ASN A 83 -3.14 48.70 14.53
CA ASN A 83 -2.69 47.47 15.15
C ASN A 83 -1.36 47.63 15.90
N ASP A 84 -1.15 48.72 16.64
CA ASP A 84 -0.02 48.91 17.57
C ASP A 84 1.38 48.70 16.97
N GLY A 85 1.52 48.95 15.66
CA GLY A 85 2.77 48.74 14.93
C GLY A 85 3.01 47.32 14.42
N PHE A 86 2.10 46.38 14.68
CA PHE A 86 2.14 45.03 14.11
C PHE A 86 1.86 45.08 12.60
N SER A 87 2.75 44.45 11.84
CA SER A 87 2.80 44.57 10.37
C SER A 87 2.69 43.21 9.67
N TYR A 88 2.88 42.12 10.40
CA TYR A 88 2.88 40.77 9.86
C TYR A 88 2.15 39.82 10.82
N ILE A 89 1.64 38.72 10.29
CA ILE A 89 1.11 37.61 11.10
C ILE A 89 1.87 36.34 10.73
N LEU A 90 2.58 35.77 11.70
CA LEU A 90 3.22 34.46 11.61
C LEU A 90 2.17 33.39 11.70
N CYS A 91 1.96 32.65 10.62
CA CYS A 91 1.01 31.56 10.53
C CYS A 91 1.77 30.24 10.64
N VAL A 92 1.44 29.42 11.63
CA VAL A 92 2.02 28.09 11.83
C VAL A 92 0.90 27.06 11.83
N ILE A 93 1.09 25.92 11.18
CA ILE A 93 0.10 24.85 11.17
C ILE A 93 0.78 23.48 11.24
N ASP A 94 0.25 22.61 12.09
CA ASP A 94 0.60 21.20 12.10
C ASP A 94 -0.03 20.48 10.91
N VAL A 95 0.80 19.83 10.09
CA VAL A 95 0.36 19.19 8.84
C VAL A 95 -0.58 18.02 9.13
N PHE A 96 -0.41 17.28 10.23
CA PHE A 96 -1.24 16.13 10.52
C PHE A 96 -2.61 16.52 11.10
N SER A 97 -2.61 17.19 12.25
CA SER A 97 -3.83 17.57 12.98
C SER A 97 -4.59 18.73 12.36
N LYS A 98 -3.94 19.49 11.44
CA LYS A 98 -4.43 20.78 10.96
C LYS A 98 -4.62 21.81 12.07
N PHE A 99 -4.05 21.58 13.26
CA PHE A 99 -4.09 22.54 14.34
C PHE A 99 -3.19 23.72 13.97
N ALA A 100 -3.71 24.93 14.11
CA ALA A 100 -3.03 26.13 13.64
C ALA A 100 -2.83 27.15 14.75
N TRP A 101 -1.80 27.96 14.58
CA TRP A 101 -1.46 29.11 15.39
C TRP A 101 -1.26 30.33 14.50
N ALA A 102 -1.52 31.51 15.05
CA ALA A 102 -1.20 32.78 14.43
C ALA A 102 -0.62 33.72 15.49
N VAL A 103 0.49 34.39 15.18
CA VAL A 103 1.13 35.34 16.10
C VAL A 103 1.45 36.65 15.38
N PRO A 104 1.00 37.81 15.89
CA PRO A 104 1.29 39.09 15.25
C PRO A 104 2.75 39.50 15.49
N LEU A 105 3.41 39.99 14.44
CA LEU A 105 4.81 40.43 14.46
C LEU A 105 4.96 41.87 13.94
N LYS A 106 5.87 42.63 14.54
CA LYS A 106 6.16 44.02 14.12
C LYS A 106 7.02 44.09 12.87
N ASP A 107 7.85 43.08 12.65
CA ASP A 107 8.75 42.97 11.50
C ASP A 107 9.00 41.50 11.13
N LYS A 108 9.64 41.29 9.98
CA LYS A 108 10.03 39.97 9.46
C LYS A 108 11.45 39.55 9.85
N SER A 109 12.05 40.17 10.86
CA SER A 109 13.41 39.82 11.28
C SER A 109 13.43 38.46 11.98
N ALA A 110 14.56 37.75 11.88
CA ALA A 110 14.74 36.46 12.56
C ALA A 110 14.46 36.54 14.08
N PRO A 111 14.93 37.57 14.83
CA PRO A 111 14.58 37.73 16.25
C PRO A 111 13.07 37.84 16.51
N SER A 112 12.32 38.56 15.66
CA SER A 112 10.87 38.68 15.80
C SER A 112 10.16 37.36 15.54
N ILE A 113 10.59 36.60 14.52
CA ILE A 113 10.04 35.27 14.22
C ILE A 113 10.34 34.30 15.37
N ILE A 114 11.56 34.32 15.91
CA ILE A 114 11.94 33.50 17.08
C ILE A 114 11.03 33.82 18.26
N LYS A 115 10.79 35.10 18.55
CA LYS A 115 9.84 35.50 19.60
C LYS A 115 8.44 34.94 19.34
N GLY A 116 7.98 34.95 18.08
CA GLY A 116 6.71 34.34 17.69
C GLY A 116 6.65 32.84 18.01
N PHE A 117 7.67 32.07 17.61
CA PHE A 117 7.77 30.65 17.97
C PHE A 117 7.87 30.43 19.48
N GLN A 118 8.63 31.26 20.20
CA GLN A 118 8.72 31.21 21.66
C GLN A 118 7.37 31.46 22.34
N THR A 119 6.53 32.35 21.79
CA THR A 119 5.17 32.55 22.30
C THR A 119 4.34 31.26 22.16
N ILE A 120 4.36 30.63 20.98
CA ILE A 120 3.68 29.33 20.76
C ILE A 120 4.23 28.29 21.74
N PHE A 121 5.55 28.22 21.88
CA PHE A 121 6.21 27.25 22.75
C PHE A 121 5.91 27.46 24.25
N LYS A 122 5.54 28.67 24.66
CA LYS A 122 5.12 28.96 26.03
C LYS A 122 3.64 28.63 26.26
N THR A 123 2.80 28.77 25.25
CA THR A 123 1.34 28.52 25.37
C THR A 123 0.98 27.05 25.15
N THR A 124 1.88 26.25 24.57
CA THR A 124 1.65 24.83 24.35
C THR A 124 2.95 24.01 24.50
N ASP A 125 2.82 22.75 24.94
CA ASP A 125 3.93 21.79 24.98
C ASP A 125 4.29 21.19 23.61
N ARG A 126 3.61 21.61 22.54
CA ARG A 126 3.79 21.04 21.20
C ARG A 126 5.05 21.56 20.50
N ARG A 127 5.83 20.67 19.88
CA ARG A 127 7.10 20.99 19.19
C ARG A 127 7.25 20.14 17.93
N PRO A 128 7.57 20.74 16.77
CA PRO A 128 7.73 19.97 15.55
C PRO A 128 9.06 19.23 15.49
N THR A 129 9.07 18.00 14.97
CA THR A 129 10.33 17.36 14.53
C THR A 129 10.89 18.07 13.31
N ARG A 130 10.02 18.48 12.38
CA ARG A 130 10.39 19.11 11.10
C ARG A 130 9.60 20.40 10.89
N LEU A 131 10.29 21.48 10.53
CA LEU A 131 9.69 22.75 10.17
C LEU A 131 9.92 23.05 8.69
N PHE A 132 8.84 23.34 7.98
CA PHE A 132 8.85 23.71 6.56
C PHE A 132 8.44 25.17 6.40
N SER A 133 9.16 25.91 5.56
CA SER A 133 8.71 27.21 5.05
C SER A 133 9.08 27.37 3.58
N ASP A 134 8.48 28.36 2.94
CA ASP A 134 8.95 28.83 1.64
C ASP A 134 10.25 29.67 1.79
N LYS A 135 10.94 29.97 0.68
CA LYS A 135 12.26 30.62 0.60
C LYS A 135 12.27 32.10 1.06
N GLY A 136 11.88 32.36 2.30
CA GLY A 136 12.12 33.63 3.00
C GLY A 136 13.57 33.71 3.50
N LYS A 137 14.26 34.83 3.25
CA LYS A 137 15.64 35.06 3.74
C LYS A 137 15.71 35.04 5.27
N GLU A 138 14.62 35.40 5.91
CA GLU A 138 14.41 35.41 7.35
C GLU A 138 14.53 34.01 7.99
N TYR A 139 14.15 32.95 7.28
CA TYR A 139 14.23 31.56 7.75
C TYR A 139 15.60 30.90 7.45
N ILE A 140 16.42 31.49 6.59
CA ILE A 140 17.77 31.00 6.24
C ILE A 140 18.83 31.51 7.23
N ASN A 141 18.56 32.59 7.96
CA ASN A 141 19.53 33.24 8.84
C ASN A 141 20.11 32.29 9.92
N LYS A 142 21.43 32.36 10.15
CA LYS A 142 22.16 31.63 11.20
C LYS A 142 21.49 31.73 12.57
N THR A 143 20.93 32.89 12.94
CA THR A 143 20.25 33.08 14.23
C THR A 143 19.03 32.18 14.36
N PHE A 144 18.22 32.06 13.31
CA PHE A 144 17.03 31.21 13.31
C PHE A 144 17.40 29.72 13.28
N GLN A 145 18.39 29.36 12.45
CA GLN A 145 18.91 27.99 12.39
C GLN A 145 19.49 27.51 13.73
N LYS A 146 20.18 28.42 14.46
CA LYS A 146 20.67 28.13 15.83
C LYS A 146 19.52 27.85 16.80
N PHE A 147 18.49 28.70 16.80
CA PHE A 147 17.30 28.51 17.63
C PHE A 147 16.62 27.16 17.35
N LEU A 148 16.47 26.77 16.09
CA LEU A 148 15.87 25.48 15.74
C LEU A 148 16.74 24.30 16.20
N LYS A 149 18.06 24.39 16.05
CA LYS A 149 18.99 23.36 16.53
C LYS A 149 18.92 23.20 18.05
N GLU A 150 18.85 24.29 18.80
CA GLU A 150 18.69 24.27 20.27
C GLU A 150 17.36 23.63 20.72
N ASN A 151 16.33 23.67 19.87
CA ASN A 151 15.03 23.05 20.14
C ASN A 151 14.87 21.67 19.47
N ASN A 152 15.95 21.09 18.91
CA ASN A 152 15.93 19.80 18.18
C ASN A 152 14.96 19.76 16.99
N ILE A 153 14.75 20.91 16.32
CA ILE A 153 13.85 21.03 15.18
C ILE A 153 14.66 20.96 13.88
N THR A 154 14.34 20.01 13.02
CA THR A 154 14.96 19.89 11.70
C THR A 154 14.30 20.85 10.73
N TYR A 155 15.05 21.84 10.27
CA TYR A 155 14.54 22.80 9.30
C TYR A 155 14.67 22.27 7.87
N ILE A 156 13.59 22.34 7.08
CA ILE A 156 13.58 21.91 5.69
C ILE A 156 13.22 23.09 4.78
N HIS A 157 14.21 23.50 3.97
CA HIS A 157 14.01 24.44 2.88
C HIS A 157 13.40 23.72 1.69
N THR A 158 12.36 24.31 1.11
CA THR A 158 11.73 23.80 -0.10
C THR A 158 12.64 24.05 -1.32
N HIS A 159 13.65 23.21 -1.53
CA HIS A 159 14.43 23.18 -2.78
C HIS A 159 13.76 22.33 -3.86
N ASN A 160 12.86 21.44 -3.44
CA ASN A 160 12.15 20.51 -4.31
C ASN A 160 10.75 21.06 -4.66
N PRO A 161 10.41 21.27 -5.95
CA PRO A 161 9.07 21.71 -6.38
C PRO A 161 7.92 20.79 -5.92
N ASP A 162 8.23 19.57 -5.44
CA ASP A 162 7.27 18.58 -4.97
C ASP A 162 6.76 18.83 -3.54
N ILE A 163 7.52 19.53 -2.67
CA ILE A 163 7.16 19.74 -1.25
C ILE A 163 6.59 21.16 -1.06
N LYS A 164 5.41 21.45 -1.64
CA LYS A 164 4.80 22.78 -1.49
C LYS A 164 4.21 23.01 -0.10
N CYS A 165 4.39 24.21 0.47
CA CYS A 165 3.77 24.70 1.71
C CYS A 165 2.27 25.02 1.56
N SER A 166 1.54 24.20 0.80
CA SER A 166 0.16 24.46 0.38
C SER A 166 -0.87 24.41 1.51
N ILE A 167 -0.51 23.81 2.67
CA ILE A 167 -1.41 23.71 3.81
C ILE A 167 -1.38 25.02 4.60
N VAL A 168 -0.20 25.57 4.87
CA VAL A 168 -0.09 26.89 5.51
C VAL A 168 -0.64 28.00 4.63
N GLU A 169 -0.44 27.95 3.31
CA GLU A 169 -1.09 28.89 2.36
C GLU A 169 -2.63 28.83 2.47
N ARG A 170 -3.19 27.63 2.61
CA ARG A 170 -4.65 27.45 2.75
C ARG A 170 -5.14 27.97 4.10
N TRP A 171 -4.37 27.76 5.17
CA TRP A 171 -4.63 28.32 6.48
C TRP A 171 -4.60 29.85 6.44
N GLN A 172 -3.53 30.43 5.89
CA GLN A 172 -3.35 31.86 5.68
C GLN A 172 -4.52 32.49 4.92
N ARG A 173 -5.00 31.85 3.86
CA ARG A 173 -6.18 32.32 3.13
C ARG A 173 -7.46 32.29 3.98
N THR A 174 -7.58 31.31 4.87
CA THR A 174 -8.74 31.17 5.76
C THR A 174 -8.76 32.27 6.82
N ILE A 175 -7.63 32.53 7.49
CA ILE A 175 -7.53 33.58 8.51
C ILE A 175 -7.73 34.98 7.89
N LYS A 176 -7.12 35.25 6.73
CA LYS A 176 -7.36 36.50 5.98
C LYS A 176 -8.84 36.67 5.66
N SER A 177 -9.48 35.63 5.11
CA SER A 177 -10.90 35.71 4.77
C SER A 177 -11.78 36.02 5.99
N LYS A 178 -11.53 35.40 7.15
CA LYS A 178 -12.30 35.70 8.37
C LYS A 178 -12.05 37.14 8.86
N LEU A 179 -10.79 37.57 8.93
CA LEU A 179 -10.43 38.92 9.36
C LEU A 179 -11.04 40.00 8.48
N PHE A 180 -10.90 39.90 7.16
CA PHE A 180 -11.42 40.92 6.24
C PHE A 180 -12.95 40.99 6.23
N LYS A 181 -13.65 39.87 6.43
CA LYS A 181 -15.10 39.86 6.63
C LYS A 181 -15.50 40.58 7.91
N ARG A 182 -14.77 40.33 9.02
CA ARG A 182 -14.98 41.05 10.28
C ARG A 182 -14.73 42.55 10.10
N PHE A 183 -13.66 42.94 9.41
CA PHE A 183 -13.33 44.35 9.16
C PHE A 183 -14.41 45.05 8.33
N THR A 184 -14.96 44.39 7.31
CA THR A 184 -16.08 44.94 6.54
C THR A 184 -17.33 45.11 7.41
N TYR A 185 -17.62 44.17 8.32
CA TYR A 185 -18.79 44.23 9.18
C TYR A 185 -18.67 45.30 10.28
N THR A 186 -17.50 45.42 10.92
CA THR A 186 -17.31 46.34 12.06
C THR A 186 -16.76 47.72 11.66
N GLU A 187 -16.33 47.87 10.40
CA GLU A 187 -15.58 49.02 9.88
C GLU A 187 -14.31 49.35 10.70
N LYS A 188 -13.80 48.36 11.44
CA LYS A 188 -12.60 48.47 12.28
C LYS A 188 -11.55 47.46 11.83
N TYR A 189 -10.32 47.92 11.62
CA TYR A 189 -9.21 47.09 11.12
C TYR A 189 -8.31 46.50 12.21
N ARG A 190 -8.75 46.56 13.48
CA ARG A 190 -7.98 46.11 14.64
C ARG A 190 -8.14 44.60 14.86
N TYR A 191 -7.02 43.87 14.87
CA TYR A 191 -6.97 42.41 15.08
C TYR A 191 -6.18 41.98 16.32
N VAL A 192 -5.41 42.89 16.93
CA VAL A 192 -4.51 42.57 18.07
C VAL A 192 -5.22 42.48 19.43
N ASP A 193 -6.47 42.95 19.54
CA ASP A 193 -7.29 42.88 20.77
C ASP A 193 -8.07 41.56 20.87
N GLY A 194 -7.38 40.42 20.90
CA GLY A 194 -8.02 39.11 21.07
C GLY A 194 -8.76 38.57 19.84
N LEU A 195 -9.18 39.43 18.89
CA LEU A 195 -9.86 38.99 17.66
C LEU A 195 -9.07 37.92 16.88
N LEU A 196 -7.75 38.09 16.79
CA LEU A 196 -6.90 37.11 16.14
C LEU A 196 -6.96 35.74 16.86
N ASP A 197 -6.92 35.76 18.18
CA ASP A 197 -6.98 34.56 19.02
C ASP A 197 -8.34 33.88 18.90
N ASP A 198 -9.44 34.65 18.92
CA ASP A 198 -10.81 34.15 18.74
C ASP A 198 -10.97 33.45 17.38
N ILE A 199 -10.42 34.04 16.31
CA ILE A 199 -10.49 33.47 14.96
C ILE A 199 -9.68 32.15 14.87
N VAL A 200 -8.52 32.10 15.52
CA VAL A 200 -7.67 30.91 15.58
C VAL A 200 -8.36 29.81 16.38
N ASP A 201 -8.96 30.15 17.53
CA ASP A 201 -9.70 29.20 18.36
C ASP A 201 -10.92 28.65 17.62
N ALA A 202 -11.73 29.52 17.02
CA ALA A 202 -12.86 29.14 16.19
C ALA A 202 -12.44 28.20 15.06
N TYR A 203 -11.28 28.43 14.43
CA TYR A 203 -10.74 27.53 13.41
C TYR A 203 -10.41 26.14 13.98
N ASN A 204 -9.69 26.09 15.10
CA ASN A 204 -9.29 24.83 15.75
C ASN A 204 -10.48 24.04 16.31
N HIS A 205 -11.60 24.71 16.58
CA HIS A 205 -12.88 24.13 16.98
C HIS A 205 -13.84 23.88 15.81
N THR A 206 -13.47 24.20 14.57
CA THR A 206 -14.32 23.89 13.40
C THR A 206 -14.05 22.48 12.85
N PHE A 207 -15.11 21.76 12.47
CA PHE A 207 -14.99 20.49 11.75
C PHE A 207 -14.21 20.66 10.43
N HIS A 208 -13.15 19.85 10.27
CA HIS A 208 -12.29 19.90 9.10
C HIS A 208 -12.47 18.64 8.23
N ARG A 209 -12.98 18.81 7.00
CA ARG A 209 -13.39 17.68 6.14
C ARG A 209 -12.28 16.70 5.79
N SER A 210 -11.03 17.15 5.70
CA SER A 210 -9.89 16.28 5.36
C SER A 210 -9.51 15.32 6.48
N ILE A 211 -9.65 15.74 7.74
CA ILE A 211 -9.35 14.92 8.93
C ILE A 211 -10.61 14.35 9.59
N LYS A 212 -11.79 14.76 9.11
CA LYS A 212 -13.12 14.32 9.57
C LYS A 212 -13.34 14.56 11.07
N MET A 213 -12.69 15.54 11.67
CA MET A 213 -12.86 15.97 13.05
C MET A 213 -12.41 17.43 13.21
N ARG A 214 -12.58 18.00 14.40
CA ARG A 214 -12.02 19.32 14.74
C ARG A 214 -10.52 19.17 15.02
N PRO A 215 -9.66 20.10 14.58
CA PRO A 215 -8.23 20.05 14.88
C PRO A 215 -7.89 19.84 16.36
N VAL A 216 -8.64 20.45 17.27
CA VAL A 216 -8.44 20.30 18.72
C VAL A 216 -8.72 18.87 19.24
N ASP A 217 -9.58 18.11 18.57
CA ASP A 217 -9.93 16.74 18.99
C ASP A 217 -8.92 15.69 18.53
N VAL A 218 -7.92 16.09 17.75
CA VAL A 218 -6.96 15.19 17.13
C VAL A 218 -5.99 14.69 18.20
N THR A 219 -6.16 13.42 18.58
CA THR A 219 -5.16 12.66 19.35
C THR A 219 -4.65 11.47 18.53
N PRO A 220 -3.44 10.95 18.81
CA PRO A 220 -2.91 9.79 18.07
C PRO A 220 -3.92 8.62 18.05
N ASP A 221 -4.54 8.33 19.20
CA ASP A 221 -5.52 7.25 19.36
C ASP A 221 -6.84 7.49 18.62
N ARG A 222 -7.40 8.70 18.68
CA ARG A 222 -8.70 9.02 18.03
C ARG A 222 -8.60 8.96 16.52
N VAL A 223 -7.44 9.34 15.99
CA VAL A 223 -7.16 9.27 14.57
C VAL A 223 -7.11 7.82 14.10
N ILE A 224 -6.43 6.94 14.83
CA ILE A 224 -6.41 5.49 14.55
C ILE A 224 -7.84 4.91 14.62
N ARG A 225 -8.58 5.15 15.71
CA ARG A 225 -9.93 4.59 15.92
C ARG A 225 -10.96 5.05 14.89
N LYS A 226 -10.97 6.33 14.50
CA LYS A 226 -11.94 6.86 13.53
C LYS A 226 -11.64 6.43 12.09
N ARG A 227 -10.36 6.22 11.75
CA ARG A 227 -9.91 5.70 10.45
C ARG A 227 -10.26 4.22 10.27
N VAL A 228 -10.19 3.43 11.34
CA VAL A 228 -10.66 2.03 11.39
C VAL A 228 -12.19 1.94 11.29
N ALA A 229 -12.93 2.85 11.95
CA ALA A 229 -14.39 2.83 11.98
C ALA A 229 -15.09 3.27 10.68
N LEU A 230 -14.48 4.16 9.88
CA LEU A 230 -15.14 4.78 8.73
C LEU A 230 -15.10 3.98 7.43
N GLY A 231 -14.44 2.80 7.38
CA GLY A 231 -14.40 1.93 6.20
C GLY A 231 -14.02 2.62 4.88
N SER A 232 -13.42 3.81 4.98
CA SER A 232 -13.26 4.74 3.89
C SER A 232 -11.86 4.58 3.34
N SER A 233 -11.82 4.08 2.11
CA SER A 233 -10.81 4.05 1.05
C SER A 233 -9.81 5.23 0.91
N ILE A 234 -9.66 6.10 1.91
CA ILE A 234 -8.54 7.04 1.98
C ILE A 234 -7.32 6.22 2.40
N LYS A 235 -6.50 5.83 1.42
CA LYS A 235 -5.12 5.39 1.62
C LYS A 235 -4.41 6.44 2.48
N ILE A 236 -4.31 6.17 3.77
CA ILE A 236 -3.24 6.71 4.58
C ILE A 236 -2.15 5.69 4.40
N LEU A 237 -1.21 6.01 3.51
CA LEU A 237 0.17 5.62 3.73
C LEU A 237 0.54 6.29 5.04
N SER A 238 0.30 5.63 6.18
CA SER A 238 1.15 5.87 7.33
C SER A 238 2.49 5.43 6.82
N ARG A 239 3.46 6.32 6.72
CA ARG A 239 4.82 5.91 6.34
C ARG A 239 5.52 5.20 7.49
N MET A 240 4.85 4.19 7.99
CA MET A 240 5.49 2.95 8.35
C MET A 240 5.37 1.94 7.20
N ASP A 241 4.82 2.29 6.03
CA ASP A 241 4.95 1.46 4.84
C ASP A 241 6.41 1.52 4.32
N PHE A 242 7.19 0.48 4.64
CA PHE A 242 8.51 0.23 4.06
C PHE A 242 8.45 -0.95 3.10
N TYR A 243 9.36 -0.96 2.14
CA TYR A 243 9.55 -2.11 1.25
C TYR A 243 10.70 -2.93 1.79
N MET A 244 10.48 -4.22 1.96
CA MET A 244 11.58 -5.17 2.11
C MET A 244 11.83 -5.86 0.79
N PHE A 245 13.07 -5.82 0.34
CA PHE A 245 13.55 -6.64 -0.76
C PHE A 245 14.25 -7.85 -0.14
N LEU A 246 13.66 -9.03 -0.34
CA LEU A 246 14.15 -10.29 0.22
C LEU A 246 14.63 -11.20 -0.91
N PRO A 247 15.82 -10.98 -1.47
CA PRO A 247 16.34 -11.83 -2.53
C PRO A 247 16.84 -13.15 -1.94
N SER A 248 16.61 -14.26 -2.64
CA SER A 248 16.96 -15.60 -2.14
C SER A 248 18.46 -15.86 -2.07
N ASN A 249 19.28 -15.04 -2.74
CA ASN A 249 20.74 -15.11 -2.75
C ASN A 249 21.41 -14.09 -1.81
N ALA A 250 20.65 -13.39 -0.97
CA ALA A 250 21.22 -12.58 0.11
C ALA A 250 21.73 -13.46 1.26
N SER A 251 22.68 -12.90 2.01
CA SER A 251 23.27 -13.51 3.20
C SER A 251 23.91 -14.90 2.96
N PRO A 252 24.68 -15.12 1.89
CA PRO A 252 25.24 -16.45 1.57
C PRO A 252 26.22 -16.95 2.63
N GLU A 253 26.90 -16.05 3.34
CA GLU A 253 27.85 -16.38 4.41
C GLU A 253 27.14 -16.89 5.68
N VAL A 254 25.89 -16.46 5.92
CA VAL A 254 25.12 -16.79 7.12
C VAL A 254 24.11 -17.92 6.86
N TYR A 255 23.56 -17.96 5.65
CA TYR A 255 22.55 -18.95 5.22
C TYR A 255 22.97 -19.63 3.91
N PRO A 256 23.99 -20.51 3.93
CA PRO A 256 24.52 -21.16 2.73
C PRO A 256 23.52 -22.13 2.08
N ASP A 257 22.57 -22.68 2.86
CA ASP A 257 21.56 -23.63 2.38
C ASP A 257 20.33 -22.96 1.74
N ASN A 258 20.38 -21.65 1.50
CA ASN A 258 19.29 -20.92 0.87
C ASN A 258 19.02 -21.45 -0.55
N THR A 259 17.74 -21.71 -0.84
CA THR A 259 17.24 -22.07 -2.18
C THR A 259 16.25 -21.01 -2.68
N THR A 260 15.96 -21.00 -3.99
CA THR A 260 14.98 -20.06 -4.57
C THR A 260 13.58 -20.18 -3.95
N CYS A 261 13.20 -21.37 -3.46
CA CYS A 261 11.89 -21.64 -2.87
C CYS A 261 11.90 -21.66 -1.34
N HIS A 262 13.07 -21.69 -0.71
CA HIS A 262 13.22 -21.71 0.73
C HIS A 262 14.47 -20.97 1.15
N PHE A 263 14.31 -19.76 1.71
CA PHE A 263 15.45 -18.94 2.09
C PHE A 263 15.19 -18.08 3.33
N LYS A 264 16.29 -17.62 3.94
CA LYS A 264 16.32 -16.59 4.97
C LYS A 264 17.17 -15.42 4.50
N THR A 265 16.70 -14.20 4.75
CA THR A 265 17.46 -12.97 4.48
C THR A 265 17.74 -12.27 5.80
N GLU A 266 19.01 -12.00 6.07
CA GLU A 266 19.40 -11.14 7.19
C GLU A 266 19.07 -9.68 6.86
N LEU A 267 18.53 -8.96 7.84
CA LEU A 267 18.17 -7.56 7.65
C LEU A 267 19.37 -6.67 7.98
N ALA A 268 19.62 -5.66 7.14
CA ALA A 268 20.72 -4.70 7.33
C ALA A 268 20.62 -3.91 8.65
N GLN A 269 19.43 -3.81 9.22
CA GLN A 269 19.17 -3.22 10.52
C GLN A 269 18.07 -4.02 11.22
N ARG A 270 18.17 -4.13 12.55
CA ARG A 270 17.07 -4.65 13.37
C ARG A 270 15.84 -3.78 13.21
N MET A 271 14.69 -4.41 13.01
CA MET A 271 13.43 -3.72 12.77
C MET A 271 12.44 -3.95 13.90
N ASP A 272 12.16 -2.91 14.67
CA ASP A 272 11.19 -2.97 15.77
C ASP A 272 9.79 -2.59 15.29
N LEU A 273 8.97 -3.60 15.01
CA LEU A 273 7.60 -3.44 14.50
C LEU A 273 6.60 -3.33 15.66
N HIS A 274 6.35 -2.13 16.15
CA HIS A 274 5.36 -1.87 17.21
C HIS A 274 3.94 -1.70 16.64
N GLY A 275 2.93 -2.30 17.28
CA GLY A 275 1.51 -2.12 16.90
C GLY A 275 1.02 -3.13 15.86
N HIS A 276 -0.04 -2.78 15.12
CA HIS A 276 -0.66 -3.65 14.12
C HIS A 276 -0.13 -3.38 12.71
N TRP A 277 0.48 -4.41 12.12
CA TRP A 277 1.11 -4.35 10.82
C TRP A 277 0.36 -5.21 9.81
N GLN A 278 0.30 -4.73 8.58
CA GLN A 278 -0.19 -5.49 7.44
C GLN A 278 0.96 -5.66 6.45
N ALA A 279 1.24 -6.90 6.09
CA ALA A 279 2.18 -7.20 5.02
C ALA A 279 1.43 -7.41 3.71
N ALA A 280 1.98 -6.87 2.63
CA ALA A 280 1.46 -7.10 1.29
C ALA A 280 2.61 -7.51 0.36
N LEU A 281 2.37 -8.55 -0.44
CA LEU A 281 3.26 -8.87 -1.55
C LEU A 281 3.02 -7.83 -2.66
N ILE A 282 4.05 -7.01 -2.91
CA ILE A 282 4.02 -5.97 -3.95
C ILE A 282 4.49 -6.51 -5.28
N GLU A 283 5.64 -7.17 -5.28
CA GLU A 283 6.31 -7.71 -6.46
C GLU A 283 7.00 -9.02 -6.08
N LEU A 284 6.96 -9.99 -6.98
CA LEU A 284 7.63 -11.27 -6.83
C LEU A 284 8.37 -11.57 -8.13
N HIS A 285 9.64 -11.92 -8.02
CA HIS A 285 10.44 -12.41 -9.13
C HIS A 285 10.67 -13.90 -8.92
N TYR A 286 10.27 -14.73 -9.88
CA TYR A 286 10.51 -16.16 -9.85
C TYR A 286 11.02 -16.66 -11.21
N PRO A 287 11.82 -17.73 -11.25
CA PRO A 287 12.29 -18.31 -12.50
C PRO A 287 11.11 -18.75 -13.37
N ASN A 288 11.12 -18.38 -14.65
CA ASN A 288 10.09 -18.82 -15.61
C ASN A 288 10.25 -20.31 -16.00
N THR A 289 11.38 -20.94 -15.66
CA THR A 289 11.67 -22.34 -15.97
C THR A 289 11.13 -23.23 -14.87
N ILE A 290 9.81 -23.44 -14.85
CA ILE A 290 9.21 -24.49 -14.03
C ILE A 290 9.10 -25.73 -14.90
N ALA A 291 9.94 -26.73 -14.62
CA ALA A 291 9.91 -28.01 -15.32
C ALA A 291 8.51 -28.64 -15.20
N PRO A 292 7.79 -28.85 -16.32
CA PRO A 292 6.49 -29.52 -16.29
C PRO A 292 6.60 -30.98 -15.84
N VAL A 293 7.76 -31.58 -16.05
CA VAL A 293 8.05 -32.98 -15.74
C VAL A 293 9.09 -33.03 -14.63
N VAL A 294 8.73 -33.62 -13.50
CA VAL A 294 9.59 -33.75 -12.32
C VAL A 294 9.84 -35.22 -12.05
N GLN A 295 11.02 -35.49 -11.49
CA GLN A 295 11.44 -36.84 -11.11
C GLN A 295 10.40 -37.50 -10.19
N GLY A 296 9.99 -38.72 -10.55
CA GLY A 296 8.98 -39.52 -9.83
C GLY A 296 7.52 -39.24 -10.24
N ASP A 297 7.27 -38.19 -11.03
CA ASP A 297 5.94 -37.88 -11.59
C ASP A 297 5.84 -38.27 -13.08
N ASN A 298 6.81 -39.04 -13.58
CA ASN A 298 6.97 -39.36 -15.00
C ASN A 298 7.40 -40.81 -15.24
N ASP A 299 6.97 -41.69 -14.34
CA ASP A 299 7.26 -43.11 -14.37
C ASP A 299 6.26 -43.86 -15.27
N ILE A 300 6.78 -44.90 -15.90
CA ILE A 300 6.05 -45.85 -16.73
C ILE A 300 6.45 -47.24 -16.25
N SER A 301 5.45 -48.05 -15.90
CA SER A 301 5.67 -49.39 -15.38
C SER A 301 5.00 -50.42 -16.28
N LEU A 302 5.74 -51.45 -16.66
CA LEU A 302 5.19 -52.68 -17.22
C LEU A 302 5.01 -53.67 -16.07
N VAL A 303 3.77 -54.15 -15.89
CA VAL A 303 3.38 -55.05 -14.81
C VAL A 303 2.94 -56.36 -15.42
N THR A 304 3.66 -57.43 -15.10
CA THR A 304 3.26 -58.83 -15.34
C THR A 304 2.84 -59.47 -14.01
N ASP A 305 2.33 -60.71 -14.06
CA ASP A 305 1.85 -61.44 -12.87
C ASP A 305 2.88 -61.50 -11.70
N ASN A 306 4.19 -61.35 -11.97
CA ASN A 306 5.25 -61.44 -10.95
C ASN A 306 6.36 -60.36 -11.02
N VAL A 307 6.39 -59.50 -12.04
CA VAL A 307 7.48 -58.52 -12.24
C VAL A 307 6.91 -57.14 -12.54
N ILE A 308 7.48 -56.12 -11.90
CA ILE A 308 7.19 -54.71 -12.14
C ILE A 308 8.48 -54.05 -12.60
N ASP A 309 8.59 -53.80 -13.89
CA ASP A 309 9.71 -53.06 -14.47
C ASP A 309 9.28 -51.61 -14.66
N THR A 310 10.02 -50.67 -14.07
CA THR A 310 9.68 -49.24 -14.09
C THR A 310 10.82 -48.41 -14.67
N VAL A 311 10.48 -47.54 -15.62
CA VAL A 311 11.38 -46.55 -16.20
C VAL A 311 10.81 -45.15 -15.99
N SER A 312 11.67 -44.18 -15.73
CA SER A 312 11.28 -42.77 -15.71
C SER A 312 11.68 -42.11 -17.03
N ALA A 313 10.76 -41.36 -17.63
CA ALA A 313 11.14 -40.48 -18.74
C ALA A 313 12.17 -39.42 -18.27
N ARG A 314 12.79 -38.70 -19.21
CA ARG A 314 13.69 -37.59 -18.85
C ARG A 314 12.89 -36.50 -18.09
N PRO A 315 13.28 -36.10 -16.87
CA PRO A 315 12.67 -34.95 -16.20
C PRO A 315 13.16 -33.64 -16.84
N GLY A 316 12.37 -32.56 -16.73
CA GLY A 316 12.77 -31.23 -17.20
C GLY A 316 11.70 -30.51 -18.01
N SER A 317 12.15 -29.53 -18.79
CA SER A 317 11.33 -28.74 -19.72
C SER A 317 11.54 -29.22 -21.15
N PHE A 318 10.48 -29.16 -21.97
CA PHE A 318 10.47 -29.60 -23.36
C PHE A 318 10.04 -28.45 -24.27
N ASN A 319 10.70 -28.30 -25.42
CA ASN A 319 10.43 -27.21 -26.37
C ASN A 319 9.32 -27.54 -27.37
N SER A 320 8.86 -28.79 -27.43
CA SER A 320 7.72 -29.19 -28.26
C SER A 320 7.01 -30.41 -27.69
N THR A 321 5.75 -30.65 -28.09
CA THR A 321 5.05 -31.91 -27.83
C THR A 321 5.85 -33.11 -28.32
N PHE A 322 6.47 -32.95 -29.48
CA PHE A 322 7.27 -33.99 -30.12
C PHE A 322 8.47 -34.38 -29.25
N GLU A 323 9.24 -33.41 -28.75
CA GLU A 323 10.40 -33.67 -27.88
C GLU A 323 10.02 -34.41 -26.59
N PHE A 324 8.87 -34.06 -26.01
CA PHE A 324 8.34 -34.74 -24.83
C PHE A 324 7.94 -36.19 -25.14
N LEU A 325 7.22 -36.43 -26.23
CA LEU A 325 6.85 -37.77 -26.66
C LEU A 325 8.08 -38.61 -26.99
N THR A 326 9.09 -38.05 -27.66
CA THR A 326 10.36 -38.74 -27.93
C THR A 326 11.08 -39.15 -26.65
N ALA A 327 11.06 -38.32 -25.60
CA ALA A 327 11.66 -38.68 -24.31
C ALA A 327 10.94 -39.85 -23.63
N ILE A 328 9.62 -39.93 -23.78
CA ILE A 328 8.80 -41.05 -23.30
C ILE A 328 9.05 -42.30 -24.15
N GLU A 329 9.10 -42.17 -25.48
CA GLU A 329 9.44 -43.27 -26.39
C GLU A 329 10.79 -43.87 -26.07
N ASN A 330 11.81 -43.04 -25.84
CA ASN A 330 13.14 -43.53 -25.48
C ASN A 330 13.14 -44.30 -24.15
N ALA A 331 12.35 -43.86 -23.17
CA ALA A 331 12.19 -44.56 -21.90
C ALA A 331 11.50 -45.92 -22.11
N LEU A 332 10.43 -45.96 -22.90
CA LEU A 332 9.74 -47.20 -23.26
C LEU A 332 10.62 -48.18 -24.05
N LYS A 333 11.43 -47.69 -24.99
CA LYS A 333 12.40 -48.52 -25.73
C LYS A 333 13.45 -49.14 -24.82
N ALA A 334 13.90 -48.39 -23.81
CA ALA A 334 14.82 -48.91 -22.79
C ALA A 334 14.16 -49.98 -21.91
N LEU A 335 12.84 -49.88 -21.69
CA LEU A 335 12.08 -50.84 -20.88
C LEU A 335 11.72 -52.12 -21.66
N ALA A 336 11.48 -52.01 -22.96
CA ALA A 336 11.14 -53.14 -23.84
C ALA A 336 12.37 -53.85 -24.44
N ASP A 337 13.59 -53.54 -23.97
CA ASP A 337 14.87 -54.01 -24.53
C ASP A 337 15.00 -53.79 -26.06
N ASP A 338 14.33 -52.76 -26.59
CA ASP A 338 14.20 -52.48 -28.02
C ASP A 338 15.10 -51.33 -28.49
N SER A 339 16.22 -51.13 -27.80
CA SER A 339 17.16 -50.04 -28.07
C SER A 339 17.82 -50.22 -29.45
N GLY A 340 17.28 -49.56 -30.47
CA GLY A 340 17.81 -49.58 -31.84
C GLY A 340 16.77 -49.80 -32.95
N LYS A 341 15.52 -50.17 -32.64
CA LYS A 341 14.45 -50.26 -33.64
C LYS A 341 13.71 -48.92 -33.82
N GLU A 342 13.23 -48.65 -35.03
CA GLU A 342 12.34 -47.52 -35.36
C GLU A 342 10.89 -47.71 -34.86
N THR A 343 10.67 -48.59 -33.87
CA THR A 343 9.36 -48.82 -33.25
C THR A 343 8.82 -47.51 -32.70
N LYS A 344 7.62 -47.12 -33.13
CA LYS A 344 6.87 -45.98 -32.60
C LYS A 344 5.79 -46.52 -31.67
N TYR A 345 5.69 -45.94 -30.48
CA TYR A 345 4.66 -46.30 -29.52
C TYR A 345 3.52 -45.28 -29.48
N PHE A 346 3.70 -44.13 -30.13
CA PHE A 346 2.71 -43.06 -30.13
C PHE A 346 2.42 -42.51 -31.53
N VAL A 347 1.16 -42.15 -31.73
CA VAL A 347 0.69 -41.38 -32.87
C VAL A 347 -0.12 -40.20 -32.35
N LEU A 348 0.27 -38.99 -32.72
CA LEU A 348 -0.53 -37.80 -32.44
C LEU A 348 -1.60 -37.63 -33.52
N LEU A 349 -2.86 -37.62 -33.10
CA LEU A 349 -4.00 -37.44 -33.99
C LEU A 349 -4.14 -35.97 -34.45
N PRO A 350 -4.86 -35.69 -35.55
CA PRO A 350 -5.10 -34.31 -36.01
C PRO A 350 -5.75 -33.40 -34.95
N ASP A 351 -6.55 -33.98 -34.04
CA ASP A 351 -7.21 -33.30 -32.92
C ASP A 351 -6.34 -33.21 -31.65
N GLN A 352 -5.03 -33.48 -31.78
CA GLN A 352 -4.03 -33.44 -30.71
C GLN A 352 -4.20 -34.50 -29.62
N ARG A 353 -5.10 -35.47 -29.78
CA ARG A 353 -5.18 -36.63 -28.88
C ARG A 353 -4.07 -37.63 -29.19
N LEU A 354 -3.56 -38.26 -28.14
CA LEU A 354 -2.53 -39.29 -28.26
C LEU A 354 -3.16 -40.66 -28.49
N ARG A 355 -2.60 -41.42 -29.42
CA ARG A 355 -2.92 -42.81 -29.65
C ARG A 355 -1.68 -43.64 -29.34
N PHE A 356 -1.80 -44.56 -28.39
CA PHE A 356 -0.76 -45.51 -28.01
C PHE A 356 -0.92 -46.76 -28.84
N LEU A 357 0.17 -47.16 -29.49
CA LEU A 357 0.21 -48.39 -30.27
C LEU A 357 0.53 -49.59 -29.36
N PRO A 358 0.00 -50.77 -29.68
CA PRO A 358 0.32 -52.01 -28.97
C PRO A 358 1.82 -52.25 -28.87
N PHE A 359 2.28 -52.66 -27.69
CA PHE A 359 3.60 -53.24 -27.47
C PHE A 359 3.59 -54.71 -27.91
N ASP A 360 4.71 -55.19 -28.44
CA ASP A 360 4.92 -56.60 -28.76
C ASP A 360 5.30 -57.38 -27.48
N VAL A 361 4.31 -57.53 -26.60
CA VAL A 361 4.42 -58.19 -25.28
C VAL A 361 3.26 -59.16 -25.05
N ASP A 362 3.35 -59.98 -24.02
CA ASP A 362 2.30 -60.96 -23.70
C ASP A 362 0.98 -60.29 -23.28
N GLU A 363 -0.14 -60.97 -23.53
CA GLU A 363 -1.50 -60.45 -23.28
C GLU A 363 -1.77 -60.09 -21.81
N LYS A 364 -0.96 -60.59 -20.87
CA LYS A 364 -1.12 -60.30 -19.45
C LYS A 364 -0.35 -59.05 -19.01
N THR A 365 0.59 -58.56 -19.82
CA THR A 365 1.35 -57.36 -19.50
C THR A 365 0.43 -56.13 -19.51
N LYS A 366 0.50 -55.37 -18.42
CA LYS A 366 -0.24 -54.13 -18.25
C LYS A 366 0.71 -52.95 -18.16
N VAL A 367 0.35 -51.85 -18.81
CA VAL A 367 1.08 -50.59 -18.67
C VAL A 367 0.40 -49.72 -17.62
N HIS A 368 1.21 -49.22 -16.70
CA HIS A 368 0.83 -48.17 -15.75
C HIS A 368 1.65 -46.92 -16.02
N PHE A 369 1.01 -45.79 -15.87
CA PHE A 369 1.66 -44.48 -15.92
C PHE A 369 1.53 -43.84 -14.55
N SER A 370 2.53 -43.09 -14.13
CA SER A 370 2.36 -42.17 -13.01
C SER A 370 1.13 -41.27 -13.24
N PRO A 371 0.34 -40.93 -12.20
CA PRO A 371 -0.93 -40.21 -12.35
C PRO A 371 -0.80 -38.91 -13.15
N ARG A 372 0.31 -38.18 -12.96
CA ARG A 372 0.58 -36.92 -13.66
C ARG A 372 0.89 -37.14 -15.13
N LEU A 373 1.72 -38.13 -15.45
CA LEU A 373 2.04 -38.49 -16.83
C LEU A 373 0.79 -38.92 -17.59
N ALA A 374 -0.08 -39.73 -16.98
CA ALA A 374 -1.35 -40.12 -17.58
C ALA A 374 -2.22 -38.90 -17.96
N LEU A 375 -2.35 -37.94 -17.04
CA LEU A 375 -3.08 -36.70 -17.30
C LEU A 375 -2.43 -35.86 -18.40
N GLN A 376 -1.10 -35.72 -18.41
CA GLN A 376 -0.37 -35.02 -19.46
C GLN A 376 -0.58 -35.65 -20.83
N LEU A 377 -0.62 -36.98 -20.91
CA LEU A 377 -0.88 -37.75 -22.14
C LEU A 377 -2.37 -37.80 -22.53
N GLY A 378 -3.25 -37.17 -21.75
CA GLY A 378 -4.68 -37.12 -22.04
C GLY A 378 -5.43 -38.42 -21.75
N LEU A 379 -4.85 -39.33 -20.96
CA LEU A 379 -5.44 -40.60 -20.56
C LEU A 379 -6.49 -40.40 -19.44
N PRO A 380 -7.50 -41.28 -19.32
CA PRO A 380 -8.55 -41.15 -18.30
C PRO A 380 -8.06 -41.43 -16.87
N HIS A 381 -7.12 -42.36 -16.68
CA HIS A 381 -6.50 -42.71 -15.39
C HIS A 381 -5.05 -43.21 -15.57
N ALA A 382 -4.36 -43.53 -14.47
CA ALA A 382 -2.98 -44.03 -14.42
C ALA A 382 -2.78 -45.46 -14.98
N GLY A 383 -3.80 -46.06 -15.59
CA GLY A 383 -3.85 -47.50 -15.86
C GLY A 383 -4.48 -48.29 -14.71
N PRO A 384 -4.42 -49.64 -14.73
CA PRO A 384 -3.77 -50.46 -15.76
C PRO A 384 -4.40 -50.31 -17.15
N TYR A 385 -3.58 -50.42 -18.19
CA TYR A 385 -4.04 -50.61 -19.56
C TYR A 385 -3.42 -51.88 -20.15
N PRO A 386 -4.12 -52.64 -21.01
CA PRO A 386 -3.51 -53.78 -21.72
C PRO A 386 -2.39 -53.27 -22.61
N ALA A 387 -1.19 -53.84 -22.50
CA ALA A 387 -0.04 -53.39 -23.29
C ALA A 387 -0.12 -53.81 -24.76
N ASN A 388 -0.88 -54.87 -25.06
CA ASN A 388 -1.10 -55.41 -26.40
C ASN A 388 -2.28 -54.77 -27.14
N GLU A 389 -2.95 -53.76 -26.56
CA GLU A 389 -4.11 -53.09 -27.17
C GLU A 389 -3.82 -51.61 -27.48
N GLU A 390 -4.57 -51.06 -28.44
CA GLU A 390 -4.51 -49.63 -28.76
C GLU A 390 -5.22 -48.82 -27.67
N ILE A 391 -4.52 -47.85 -27.09
CA ILE A 391 -5.09 -46.95 -26.07
C ILE A 391 -5.22 -45.56 -26.67
N CYS A 392 -6.43 -44.99 -26.63
CA CYS A 392 -6.66 -43.63 -27.08
C CYS A 392 -6.83 -42.67 -25.90
N GLY A 393 -6.13 -41.54 -25.95
CA GLY A 393 -6.35 -40.42 -25.06
C GLY A 393 -7.78 -39.89 -25.21
N VAL A 394 -8.42 -39.60 -24.09
CA VAL A 394 -9.76 -38.98 -24.03
C VAL A 394 -9.69 -37.47 -24.24
N LYS A 395 -8.50 -36.86 -24.07
CA LYS A 395 -8.25 -35.42 -24.19
C LYS A 395 -6.98 -35.15 -24.99
N PRO A 396 -6.85 -33.95 -25.60
CA PRO A 396 -5.60 -33.51 -26.18
C PRO A 396 -4.43 -33.61 -25.19
N ILE A 397 -3.25 -33.92 -25.70
CA ILE A 397 -2.02 -33.90 -24.90
C ILE A 397 -1.76 -32.49 -24.36
N ASP A 398 -1.44 -32.38 -23.08
CA ASP A 398 -1.19 -31.11 -22.42
C ASP A 398 -0.03 -31.24 -21.41
N ILE A 399 1.17 -30.94 -21.90
CA ILE A 399 2.40 -30.94 -21.10
C ILE A 399 2.33 -29.88 -19.99
N SER A 400 1.58 -28.79 -20.24
CA SER A 400 1.48 -27.66 -19.32
C SER A 400 0.68 -27.99 -18.05
N LEU A 401 -0.07 -29.09 -18.01
CA LEU A 401 -0.64 -29.65 -16.76
C LEU A 401 0.45 -29.95 -15.71
N GLY A 402 1.68 -30.18 -16.20
CA GLY A 402 2.90 -30.29 -15.44
C GLY A 402 3.31 -29.03 -14.67
N VAL A 403 2.82 -27.86 -15.09
CA VAL A 403 3.15 -26.58 -14.48
C VAL A 403 2.11 -26.29 -13.38
N PRO A 404 2.54 -25.94 -12.15
CA PRO A 404 1.62 -25.54 -11.10
C PRO A 404 0.82 -24.33 -11.54
N SER A 405 -0.47 -24.31 -11.26
CA SER A 405 -1.34 -23.18 -11.59
C SER A 405 -1.21 -22.02 -10.59
N GLN A 406 -0.72 -22.33 -9.38
CA GLN A 406 -0.64 -21.39 -8.27
C GLN A 406 0.62 -21.64 -7.42
N MET A 407 1.16 -20.56 -6.87
CA MET A 407 2.26 -20.56 -5.92
C MET A 407 1.79 -19.92 -4.61
N PHE A 408 1.97 -20.62 -3.51
CA PHE A 408 1.69 -20.18 -2.15
C PHE A 408 2.96 -19.61 -1.56
N ILE A 409 2.90 -18.39 -1.05
CA ILE A 409 4.05 -17.68 -0.47
C ILE A 409 3.80 -17.54 1.02
N TYR A 410 4.71 -18.04 1.82
CA TYR A 410 4.69 -18.02 3.28
C TYR A 410 5.82 -17.15 3.80
N MET A 411 5.58 -16.48 4.92
CA MET A 411 6.55 -15.58 5.52
C MET A 411 6.39 -15.61 7.04
N ASP A 412 7.47 -15.84 7.77
CA ASP A 412 7.42 -16.11 9.22
C ASP A 412 7.05 -14.90 10.09
N VAL A 413 7.15 -13.67 9.58
CA VAL A 413 6.69 -12.47 10.29
C VAL A 413 5.16 -12.33 10.33
N LEU A 414 4.42 -13.21 9.63
CA LEU A 414 2.96 -13.16 9.57
C LEU A 414 2.33 -14.01 10.67
N GLU A 415 1.16 -13.56 11.14
CA GLU A 415 0.31 -14.40 11.97
C GLU A 415 -0.22 -15.61 11.16
N GLU A 416 -0.27 -16.78 11.80
CA GLU A 416 -0.83 -17.96 11.17
C GLU A 416 -2.34 -17.85 10.94
N GLN A 417 -2.74 -18.01 9.69
CA GLN A 417 -4.13 -18.07 9.27
C GLN A 417 -4.57 -19.49 8.92
N ILE A 418 -5.88 -19.73 8.94
CA ILE A 418 -6.45 -21.03 8.57
C ILE A 418 -6.29 -21.23 7.06
N VAL A 419 -5.58 -22.30 6.67
CA VAL A 419 -5.36 -22.73 5.29
C VAL A 419 -5.78 -24.20 5.19
N GLY A 420 -7.00 -24.43 4.71
CA GLY A 420 -7.61 -25.76 4.70
C GLY A 420 -7.83 -26.28 6.13
N HIS A 421 -7.20 -27.40 6.47
CA HIS A 421 -7.28 -28.03 7.80
C HIS A 421 -6.10 -27.65 8.73
N THR A 422 -5.18 -26.79 8.28
CA THR A 422 -3.94 -26.44 8.99
C THR A 422 -3.84 -24.92 9.17
N ARG A 423 -3.09 -24.45 10.17
CA ARG A 423 -2.72 -23.03 10.32
C ARG A 423 -1.35 -22.79 9.69
N ALA A 424 -1.22 -21.72 8.90
CA ALA A 424 0.04 -21.37 8.25
C ALA A 424 0.18 -19.85 8.07
N PRO A 425 1.41 -19.31 8.13
CA PRO A 425 1.67 -17.88 7.91
C PRO A 425 1.73 -17.57 6.41
N LEU A 426 0.60 -17.81 5.72
CA LEU A 426 0.45 -17.61 4.28
C LEU A 426 0.36 -16.10 3.99
N LEU A 427 1.23 -15.56 3.15
CA LEU A 427 1.17 -14.16 2.69
C LEU A 427 0.18 -14.01 1.55
N ARG A 428 0.33 -14.84 0.50
CA ARG A 428 -0.46 -14.74 -0.72
C ARG A 428 -0.38 -16.00 -1.57
N THR A 429 -1.45 -16.24 -2.33
CA THR A 429 -1.45 -17.17 -3.47
C THR A 429 -1.29 -16.38 -4.76
N VAL A 430 -0.26 -16.70 -5.54
CA VAL A 430 0.08 -16.04 -6.81
C VAL A 430 -0.24 -17.00 -7.94
N PRO A 431 -1.05 -16.61 -8.94
CA PRO A 431 -1.27 -17.44 -10.11
C PRO A 431 0.03 -17.53 -10.91
N VAL A 432 0.42 -18.75 -11.27
CA VAL A 432 1.55 -18.98 -12.16
C VAL A 432 0.98 -19.01 -13.57
N ASP A 433 1.36 -18.03 -14.37
CA ASP A 433 0.86 -17.94 -15.73
C ASP A 433 1.49 -19.02 -16.61
N THR A 434 0.66 -19.98 -17.02
CA THR A 434 1.02 -21.12 -17.86
C THR A 434 1.08 -20.76 -19.35
N LYS A 435 0.80 -19.52 -19.75
CA LYS A 435 0.83 -19.07 -21.16
C LYS A 435 2.23 -18.97 -21.79
N ALA A 436 3.28 -19.48 -21.13
CA ALA A 436 4.57 -19.65 -21.80
C ALA A 436 4.42 -20.76 -22.86
N GLN A 437 3.95 -20.34 -24.05
CA GLN A 437 4.05 -21.11 -25.28
C GLN A 437 5.49 -21.60 -25.45
N TYR A 438 5.61 -22.82 -25.95
CA TYR A 438 6.82 -23.47 -26.42
C TYR A 438 7.97 -22.49 -26.77
N GLY A 439 9.13 -22.71 -26.18
CA GLY A 439 10.40 -22.19 -26.68
C GLY A 439 10.77 -20.73 -26.35
N SER A 440 10.37 -20.15 -25.22
CA SER A 440 10.96 -18.87 -24.79
C SER A 440 12.08 -19.03 -23.74
N ILE A 441 13.29 -18.71 -24.19
CA ILE A 441 14.58 -18.45 -23.49
C ILE A 441 14.43 -17.96 -22.03
N PRO A 442 15.33 -18.38 -21.11
CA PRO A 442 15.18 -18.21 -19.67
C PRO A 442 15.31 -16.74 -19.25
N TYR A 443 14.79 -16.42 -18.06
CA TYR A 443 14.82 -15.08 -17.45
C TYR A 443 13.81 -14.06 -18.01
N LYS A 444 12.54 -14.45 -18.13
CA LYS A 444 11.46 -13.45 -18.00
C LYS A 444 11.03 -13.37 -16.54
N THR A 445 11.55 -12.35 -15.87
CA THR A 445 11.08 -11.89 -14.57
C THR A 445 9.63 -11.45 -14.70
N LYS A 446 8.69 -12.21 -14.12
CA LYS A 446 7.27 -11.83 -14.14
C LYS A 446 6.95 -11.03 -12.89
N SER A 447 6.96 -9.71 -13.01
CA SER A 447 6.52 -8.82 -11.95
C SER A 447 4.99 -8.82 -11.88
N PHE A 448 4.45 -9.31 -10.77
CA PHE A 448 3.06 -9.00 -10.43
C PHE A 448 3.01 -7.55 -9.97
N ARG A 449 2.33 -6.67 -10.72
CA ARG A 449 1.88 -5.37 -10.23
C ARG A 449 0.37 -5.37 -10.29
N ASN A 450 -0.29 -5.37 -9.13
CA ASN A 450 -1.71 -5.07 -9.11
C ASN A 450 -1.96 -3.79 -8.31
N SER A 451 -2.33 -2.75 -9.06
CA SER A 451 -2.98 -1.53 -8.56
C SER A 451 -4.33 -1.91 -7.94
N SER A 452 -4.49 -1.72 -6.62
CA SER A 452 -5.76 -1.51 -5.86
C SER A 452 -7.02 -2.24 -6.39
N TRP A 453 -7.66 -3.20 -5.70
CA TRP A 453 -8.65 -2.97 -4.61
C TRP A 453 -9.19 -4.29 -4.01
N THR A 454 -9.71 -4.19 -2.78
CA THR A 454 -10.67 -5.04 -2.02
C THR A 454 -10.39 -6.54 -1.84
N VAL A 455 -10.12 -6.91 -0.59
CA VAL A 455 -10.31 -8.27 -0.07
C VAL A 455 -11.80 -8.48 0.22
N PRO A 456 -12.40 -9.65 -0.10
CA PRO A 456 -13.76 -9.97 0.32
C PRO A 456 -13.89 -9.85 1.85
N LYS A 457 -15.03 -9.33 2.32
CA LYS A 457 -15.42 -9.37 3.74
C LYS A 457 -15.19 -10.77 4.31
N ALA A 458 -14.17 -10.93 5.13
CA ALA A 458 -14.03 -12.07 6.04
C ALA A 458 -14.10 -11.52 7.47
N VAL A 459 -15.26 -11.79 8.08
CA VAL A 459 -15.57 -11.91 9.51
C VAL A 459 -14.82 -10.97 10.48
N ARG A 460 -15.61 -10.11 11.14
CA ARG A 460 -15.27 -9.52 12.43
C ARG A 460 -14.78 -10.62 13.39
N SER A 461 -13.48 -10.71 13.61
CA SER A 461 -12.97 -11.09 14.92
C SER A 461 -11.85 -10.13 15.28
N SER A 462 -12.14 -9.26 16.23
CA SER A 462 -11.15 -8.53 17.01
C SER A 462 -10.16 -9.54 17.58
N ARG A 463 -8.93 -9.55 17.08
CA ARG A 463 -7.74 -9.97 17.82
C ARG A 463 -6.56 -9.26 17.19
N THR A 464 -6.00 -8.38 18.01
CA THR A 464 -4.64 -7.86 17.98
C THR A 464 -3.66 -8.92 17.47
N LEU A 465 -2.66 -8.51 16.67
CA LEU A 465 -1.39 -9.26 16.60
C LEU A 465 -1.06 -9.76 18.00
N PRO A 466 -0.88 -11.07 18.24
CA PRO A 466 -0.44 -11.55 19.53
C PRO A 466 0.83 -10.78 19.92
N ASN A 467 0.93 -10.39 21.18
CA ASN A 467 2.15 -9.88 21.81
C ASN A 467 3.27 -10.95 21.81
N MET A 468 3.58 -11.58 20.67
CA MET A 468 4.60 -12.63 20.52
C MET A 468 5.93 -12.11 19.94
N PHE A 469 6.07 -10.82 19.69
CA PHE A 469 7.36 -10.23 19.32
C PHE A 469 7.84 -9.27 20.42
N GLN A 470 8.27 -9.85 21.55
CA GLN A 470 9.24 -9.17 22.42
C GLN A 470 10.67 -9.28 21.87
N ASP A 471 10.90 -10.16 20.89
CA ASP A 471 12.15 -10.24 20.15
C ASP A 471 11.95 -9.89 18.67
N SER A 472 12.29 -8.66 18.31
CA SER A 472 12.31 -8.19 16.93
C SER A 472 13.32 -8.99 16.10
N PRO A 473 12.93 -9.54 14.92
CA PRO A 473 13.78 -10.45 14.16
C PRO A 473 14.96 -9.73 13.49
N SER A 474 16.15 -10.33 13.57
CA SER A 474 17.34 -9.94 12.78
C SER A 474 17.35 -10.58 11.38
N ALA A 475 16.47 -11.55 11.12
CA ALA A 475 16.36 -12.23 9.83
C ALA A 475 14.91 -12.65 9.54
N VAL A 476 14.56 -12.72 8.26
CA VAL A 476 13.21 -13.06 7.77
C VAL A 476 13.26 -14.31 6.92
N ARG A 477 12.35 -15.26 7.14
CA ARG A 477 12.25 -16.50 6.35
C ARG A 477 11.10 -16.43 5.36
N VAL A 478 11.40 -16.76 4.11
CA VAL A 478 10.40 -16.90 3.05
C VAL A 478 10.37 -18.36 2.59
N ARG A 479 9.15 -18.89 2.42
CA ARG A 479 8.94 -20.19 1.78
C ARG A 479 7.95 -20.03 0.65
N SER A 480 8.21 -20.64 -0.50
CA SER A 480 7.21 -20.79 -1.54
C SER A 480 6.91 -22.27 -1.77
N ARG A 481 5.63 -22.59 -1.94
CA ARG A 481 5.16 -23.93 -2.31
C ARG A 481 4.26 -23.81 -3.51
N THR A 482 4.52 -24.60 -4.53
CA THR A 482 3.66 -24.63 -5.71
C THR A 482 2.55 -25.66 -5.49
N ALA A 483 1.30 -25.29 -5.80
CA ALA A 483 0.24 -26.28 -5.91
C ALA A 483 0.14 -26.72 -7.35
N ARG A 484 0.44 -28.00 -7.54
CA ARG A 484 0.22 -28.70 -8.79
C ARG A 484 -1.20 -29.25 -8.77
N LYS A 485 -1.90 -29.09 -9.88
CA LYS A 485 -3.15 -29.81 -10.10
C LYS A 485 -2.86 -31.29 -10.26
#